data_AF-A0A6M3LJS1-F1
#
_entry.id   AF-A0A6M3LJS1-F1
#
_cell.length_a   1.000
_cell.length_b   1.000
_cell.length_c   1.000
_cell.angle_alpha   90.00
_cell.angle_beta   90.00
_cell.angle_gamma   90.00
#
_symmetry.space_group_name_H-M   'P 1'
#
loop_
_entity.id
_entity.type
_entity.pdbx_description
1 polymer ?
#
loop_
_entity_poly.entity_id
_entity_poly.type
_entity_poly.pdbx_seq_one_letter_code
_entity_poly.pdbx_strand_id
1 'polypeptide(L)'
;MEHNIPVGHALLKCEVCRYEIGLFEPGRLQVPLTVEMFKPLRPGWPHPLRHVPALEHTKTWEAAACVMCGRRPFHTRDHVLTPEGLFKVGDPLLPRKPTQEDKNQVELDRIWAEDQEKAKTVEEKNQEKISEVYGIPLPDELSEKDAALLAGQAIHTTEVLTALQKDGATFKPETPMLYCVCGNGYQHQSSLSRHQAKCRKAKRKGK
;
A
#
# COMPACT_ATOMS: atom_id res chain seq x y z
N MET A 1 -6.24 5.06 -10.22
CA MET A 1 -5.70 3.84 -9.59
C MET A 1 -4.67 4.34 -8.59
N GLU A 2 -4.92 4.16 -7.31
CA GLU A 2 -3.96 4.54 -6.29
C GLU A 2 -2.89 3.45 -6.21
N HIS A 3 -1.63 3.85 -6.40
CA HIS A 3 -0.49 2.98 -6.22
C HIS A 3 -0.05 3.08 -4.76
N ASN A 4 0.08 1.96 -4.06
CA ASN A 4 0.70 1.93 -2.75
C ASN A 4 2.21 2.14 -2.93
N ILE A 5 2.65 3.40 -2.84
CA ILE A 5 4.05 3.79 -3.01
C ILE A 5 4.76 3.55 -1.68
N PRO A 6 5.81 2.69 -1.64
CA PRO A 6 6.57 2.47 -0.41
C PRO A 6 7.16 3.77 0.14
N VAL A 7 7.22 3.89 1.46
CA VAL A 7 7.82 5.05 2.13
C VAL A 7 9.25 5.29 1.60
N GLY A 8 9.58 6.55 1.31
CA GLY A 8 10.88 6.96 0.76
C GLY A 8 11.05 6.76 -0.76
N HIS A 9 10.04 6.23 -1.46
CA HIS A 9 10.04 6.15 -2.92
C HIS A 9 9.19 7.25 -3.54
N ALA A 10 9.56 7.67 -4.74
CA ALA A 10 8.81 8.60 -5.57
C ALA A 10 8.36 7.92 -6.86
N LEU A 11 7.23 8.37 -7.40
CA LEU A 11 6.67 7.86 -8.65
C LEU A 11 7.37 8.50 -9.85
N LEU A 12 7.77 7.66 -10.81
CA LEU A 12 8.35 8.09 -12.07
C LEU A 12 7.29 8.17 -13.17
N LYS A 13 7.24 9.29 -13.88
CA LYS A 13 6.42 9.49 -15.08
C LYS A 13 7.28 9.68 -16.33
N CYS A 14 6.74 9.25 -17.46
CA CYS A 14 7.32 9.53 -18.78
C CYS A 14 7.17 11.02 -19.11
N GLU A 15 8.26 11.71 -19.46
CA GLU A 15 8.16 13.11 -19.92
C GLU A 15 7.35 13.26 -21.21
N VAL A 16 7.32 12.22 -22.04
CA VAL A 16 6.67 12.25 -23.36
C VAL A 16 5.18 11.94 -23.27
N CYS A 17 4.79 10.80 -22.66
CA CYS A 17 3.39 10.36 -22.63
C CYS A 17 2.73 10.48 -21.24
N ARG A 18 3.45 10.98 -20.23
CA ARG A 18 2.98 11.15 -18.85
C ARG A 18 2.54 9.87 -18.12
N TYR A 19 2.75 8.70 -18.73
CA TYR A 19 2.44 7.42 -18.09
C TYR A 19 3.37 7.13 -16.91
N GLU A 20 2.81 6.52 -15.87
CA GLU A 20 3.54 6.09 -14.67
C GLU A 20 4.34 4.84 -14.99
N ILE A 21 5.67 4.97 -14.97
CA ILE A 21 6.54 3.92 -15.48
C ILE A 21 7.06 3.05 -14.33
N GLY A 22 7.45 3.67 -13.22
CA GLY A 22 8.16 3.00 -12.15
C GLY A 22 8.27 3.84 -10.89
N LEU A 23 9.11 3.38 -9.98
CA LEU A 23 9.43 4.02 -8.71
C LEU A 23 10.92 4.30 -8.66
N PHE A 24 11.35 5.27 -7.87
CA PHE A 24 12.77 5.50 -7.57
C PHE A 24 12.95 6.01 -6.15
N GLU A 25 14.16 5.85 -5.61
CA GLU A 25 14.55 6.44 -4.33
C GLU A 25 15.34 7.72 -4.62
N PRO A 26 14.83 8.91 -4.29
CA PRO A 26 15.46 10.16 -4.71
C PRO A 26 16.88 10.35 -4.15
N GLY A 27 17.13 9.87 -2.92
CA GLY A 27 18.48 9.88 -2.31
C GLY A 27 19.47 8.89 -2.93
N ARG A 28 19.02 7.99 -3.82
CA ARG A 28 19.89 7.05 -4.56
C ARG A 28 20.12 7.46 -6.03
N LEU A 29 19.45 8.50 -6.52
CA LEU A 29 19.69 8.96 -7.89
C LEU A 29 21.08 9.58 -8.01
N GLN A 30 21.81 9.20 -9.05
CA GLN A 30 23.12 9.77 -9.39
C GLN A 30 23.14 10.17 -10.87
N VAL A 31 23.99 11.13 -11.21
CA VAL A 31 24.22 11.55 -12.60
C VAL A 31 25.53 10.91 -13.09
N PRO A 32 25.54 10.21 -14.24
CA PRO A 32 24.42 10.00 -15.16
C PRO A 32 23.39 9.00 -14.59
N LEU A 33 22.11 9.26 -14.88
CA LEU A 33 21.03 8.33 -14.52
C LEU A 33 21.28 6.95 -15.16
N THR A 34 21.06 5.89 -14.37
CA THR A 34 21.13 4.51 -14.83
C THR A 34 19.78 3.82 -14.68
N VAL A 35 19.54 2.82 -15.53
CA VAL A 35 18.26 2.09 -15.56
C VAL A 35 17.98 1.39 -14.22
N GLU A 36 19.02 0.94 -13.51
CA GLU A 36 18.93 0.20 -12.25
C GLU A 36 18.46 1.04 -11.06
N MET A 37 18.49 2.37 -11.19
CA MET A 37 17.97 3.28 -10.16
C MET A 37 16.44 3.26 -10.05
N PHE A 38 15.76 2.64 -11.03
CA PHE A 38 14.31 2.61 -11.13
C PHE A 38 13.77 1.22 -10.81
N LYS A 39 12.78 1.16 -9.93
CA LYS A 39 12.07 -0.07 -9.56
C LYS A 39 10.73 -0.16 -10.32
N PRO A 40 10.21 -1.37 -10.56
CA PRO A 40 8.88 -1.54 -11.12
C PRO A 40 7.80 -0.98 -10.17
N LEU A 41 6.66 -0.58 -10.72
CA LEU A 41 5.51 -0.09 -9.93
C LEU A 41 4.94 -1.13 -8.98
N ARG A 42 5.14 -2.42 -9.28
CA ARG A 42 4.63 -3.55 -8.48
C ARG A 42 5.66 -4.69 -8.45
N PRO A 43 5.76 -5.44 -7.35
CA PRO A 43 6.54 -6.67 -7.32
C PRO A 43 6.10 -7.63 -8.44
N GLY A 44 7.06 -8.25 -9.13
CA GLY A 44 6.81 -9.19 -10.22
C GLY A 44 6.45 -8.55 -11.57
N TRP A 45 6.36 -7.22 -11.67
CA TRP A 45 6.20 -6.54 -12.95
C TRP A 45 7.54 -6.40 -13.70
N PRO A 46 7.52 -6.35 -15.04
CA PRO A 46 8.74 -6.12 -15.81
C PRO A 46 9.38 -4.80 -15.41
N HIS A 47 10.70 -4.73 -15.61
CA HIS A 47 11.46 -3.52 -15.34
C HIS A 47 10.80 -2.31 -16.04
N PRO A 48 10.67 -1.16 -15.34
CA PRO A 48 9.93 0.01 -15.84
C PRO A 48 10.46 0.52 -17.18
N LEU A 49 11.76 0.36 -17.39
CA LEU A 49 12.47 0.78 -18.58
C LEU A 49 12.87 -0.44 -19.38
N ARG A 50 12.43 -0.51 -20.62
CA ARG A 50 12.84 -1.56 -21.55
C ARG A 50 14.23 -1.24 -22.08
N HIS A 51 15.14 -2.20 -22.04
CA HIS A 51 16.43 -2.06 -22.71
C HIS A 51 16.23 -2.14 -24.23
N VAL A 52 16.81 -1.18 -24.95
CA VAL A 52 16.94 -1.27 -26.40
C VAL A 52 18.08 -2.25 -26.69
N PRO A 53 17.86 -3.37 -27.41
CA PRO A 53 18.88 -4.41 -27.61
C PRO A 53 20.20 -3.89 -28.20
N ALA A 54 20.13 -2.87 -29.06
CA ALA A 54 21.30 -2.24 -29.67
C ALA A 54 22.22 -1.52 -28.64
N LEU A 55 21.73 -1.22 -27.44
CA LEU A 55 22.43 -0.48 -26.40
C LEU A 55 22.48 -1.23 -25.06
N GLU A 56 22.20 -2.54 -25.07
CA GLU A 56 22.03 -3.37 -23.87
C GLU A 56 23.26 -3.34 -22.95
N HIS A 57 24.45 -3.18 -23.52
CA HIS A 57 25.72 -3.12 -22.78
C HIS A 57 25.93 -1.85 -21.96
N THR A 58 25.19 -0.77 -22.25
CA THR A 58 25.51 0.55 -21.68
C THR A 58 24.77 0.83 -20.37
N LYS A 59 23.64 0.17 -20.08
CA LYS A 59 22.77 0.43 -18.90
C LYS A 59 22.52 1.92 -18.58
N THR A 60 22.76 2.80 -19.56
CA THR A 60 22.64 4.25 -19.41
C THR A 60 21.19 4.66 -19.57
N TRP A 61 20.87 5.86 -19.09
CA TRP A 61 19.58 6.52 -19.36
C TRP A 61 19.23 6.59 -20.86
N GLU A 62 20.22 6.54 -21.75
CA GLU A 62 19.99 6.60 -23.20
C GLU A 62 19.31 5.35 -23.76
N ALA A 63 19.58 4.20 -23.13
CA ALA A 63 19.00 2.90 -23.46
C ALA A 63 17.61 2.70 -22.84
N ALA A 64 17.14 3.64 -22.02
CA ALA A 64 15.84 3.57 -21.37
C ALA A 64 14.70 3.88 -22.35
N ALA A 65 13.73 2.97 -22.48
CA ALA A 65 12.50 3.20 -23.23
C ALA A 65 11.26 3.01 -22.34
N CYS A 66 10.28 3.90 -22.49
CA CYS A 66 8.99 3.80 -21.83
C CYS A 66 8.21 2.60 -22.36
N VAL A 67 7.67 1.78 -21.46
CA VAL A 67 6.86 0.59 -21.82
C VAL A 67 5.57 0.92 -22.58
N MET A 68 5.05 2.14 -22.47
CA MET A 68 3.82 2.55 -23.14
C MET A 68 4.02 3.17 -24.51
N CYS A 69 4.92 4.16 -24.64
CA CYS A 69 5.11 4.89 -25.90
C CYS A 69 6.36 4.45 -26.67
N GLY A 70 7.23 3.61 -26.08
CA GLY A 70 8.48 3.16 -26.69
C GLY A 70 9.56 4.23 -26.82
N ARG A 71 9.27 5.49 -26.48
CA ARG A 71 10.22 6.61 -26.54
C ARG A 71 11.02 6.72 -25.24
N ARG A 72 12.14 7.43 -25.29
CA ARG A 72 12.96 7.71 -24.11
C ARG A 72 12.14 8.53 -23.10
N PRO A 73 12.05 8.09 -21.83
CA PRO A 73 11.20 8.77 -20.86
C PRO A 73 11.82 10.02 -20.24
N PHE A 74 13.13 10.21 -20.39
CA PHE A 74 13.89 11.36 -19.89
C PHE A 74 14.49 12.12 -21.08
N HIS A 75 14.27 13.43 -21.14
CA HIS A 75 14.90 14.28 -22.14
C HIS A 75 16.31 14.72 -21.71
N THR A 76 16.51 14.89 -20.40
CA THR A 76 17.78 15.32 -19.79
C THR A 76 18.39 14.22 -18.92
N ARG A 77 19.65 14.43 -18.52
CA ARG A 77 20.48 13.42 -17.83
C ARG A 77 20.34 13.47 -16.31
N ASP A 78 19.80 14.56 -15.82
CA ASP A 78 19.86 15.03 -14.44
C ASP A 78 18.48 15.38 -13.88
N HIS A 79 17.40 15.12 -14.63
CA HIS A 79 16.03 15.32 -14.15
C HIS A 79 15.16 14.11 -14.46
N VAL A 80 14.14 13.92 -13.63
CA VAL A 80 13.08 12.95 -13.83
C VAL A 80 11.73 13.62 -13.57
N LEU A 81 10.68 13.19 -14.27
CA LEU A 81 9.34 13.72 -14.06
C LEU A 81 8.60 12.90 -12.99
N THR A 82 8.07 13.56 -11.97
CA THR A 82 7.19 12.98 -10.94
C THR A 82 5.77 13.56 -11.07
N PRO A 83 4.77 13.06 -10.31
CA PRO A 83 3.46 13.70 -10.22
C PRO A 83 3.50 15.17 -9.78
N GLU A 84 4.47 15.53 -8.96
CA GLU A 84 4.64 16.87 -8.39
C GLU A 84 5.37 17.84 -9.34
N GLY A 85 6.08 17.33 -10.34
CA GLY A 85 6.80 18.14 -11.33
C GLY A 85 8.13 17.54 -11.77
N LEU A 86 8.99 18.37 -12.33
CA LEU A 86 10.36 17.97 -12.64
C LEU A 86 11.18 17.93 -11.35
N PHE A 87 11.77 16.78 -11.06
CA PHE A 87 12.70 16.57 -9.95
C PHE A 87 14.12 16.54 -10.50
N LYS A 88 15.00 17.38 -9.98
CA LYS A 88 16.42 17.41 -10.34
C LYS A 88 17.22 16.50 -9.41
N VAL A 89 18.10 15.68 -9.98
CA VAL A 89 18.96 14.79 -9.21
C VAL A 89 19.91 15.61 -8.34
N GLY A 90 19.87 15.35 -7.03
CA GLY A 90 20.65 16.08 -6.02
C GLY A 90 19.88 17.19 -5.30
N ASP A 91 18.71 17.58 -5.80
CA ASP A 91 17.85 18.48 -5.03
C ASP A 91 17.28 17.73 -3.82
N PRO A 92 17.25 18.34 -2.62
CA PRO A 92 16.54 17.77 -1.50
C PRO A 92 15.07 17.62 -1.91
N LEU A 93 14.49 16.45 -1.69
CA LEU A 93 13.05 16.28 -1.85
C LEU A 93 12.37 17.32 -0.98
N LEU A 94 11.70 18.27 -1.61
CA LEU A 94 10.79 19.12 -0.88
C LEU A 94 9.78 18.19 -0.20
N PRO A 95 9.52 18.36 1.12
CA PRO A 95 8.52 17.56 1.79
C PRO A 95 7.23 17.61 0.96
N ARG A 96 6.71 16.43 0.61
CA ARG A 96 5.47 16.32 -0.16
C ARG A 96 4.45 17.22 0.52
N LYS A 97 3.86 18.16 -0.23
CA LYS A 97 2.77 18.97 0.33
C LYS A 97 1.69 17.98 0.79
N PRO A 98 1.22 18.08 2.04
CA PRO A 98 0.20 17.16 2.54
C PRO A 98 -1.01 17.22 1.59
N THR A 99 -1.38 16.05 1.08
CA THR A 99 -2.56 15.88 0.24
C THR A 99 -3.84 16.16 1.04
N GLN A 100 -4.97 16.29 0.35
CA GLN A 100 -6.25 16.43 1.05
C GLN A 100 -6.56 15.21 1.92
N GLU A 101 -6.18 14.01 1.47
CA GLU A 101 -6.30 12.77 2.25
C GLU A 101 -5.42 12.80 3.50
N ASP A 102 -4.17 13.24 3.39
CA ASP A 102 -3.29 13.40 4.56
C ASP A 102 -3.90 14.35 5.59
N LYS A 103 -4.50 15.46 5.13
CA LYS A 103 -5.20 16.41 6.01
C LYS A 103 -6.42 15.81 6.65
N ASN A 104 -7.23 15.07 5.89
CA ASN A 104 -8.41 14.38 6.40
C ASN A 104 -8.03 13.32 7.45
N GLN A 105 -6.92 12.60 7.24
CA GLN A 105 -6.44 11.61 8.21
C GLN A 105 -6.01 12.27 9.52
N VAL A 106 -5.26 13.38 9.45
CA VAL A 106 -4.89 14.16 10.66
C VAL A 106 -6.13 14.66 11.41
N GLU A 107 -7.19 15.06 10.69
CA GLU A 107 -8.44 15.47 11.30
C GLU A 107 -9.20 14.30 11.95
N LEU A 108 -9.24 13.14 11.30
CA LEU A 108 -9.80 11.90 11.87
C LEU A 108 -9.07 11.46 13.14
N ASP A 109 -7.74 11.49 13.11
CA ASP A 109 -6.92 11.13 14.27
C ASP A 109 -7.17 12.09 15.45
N ARG A 110 -7.38 13.38 15.17
CA ARG A 110 -7.76 14.38 16.19
C ARG A 110 -9.13 14.06 16.80
N ILE A 111 -10.13 13.78 15.95
CA ILE A 111 -11.50 13.44 16.41
C ILE A 111 -11.46 12.18 17.30
N TRP A 112 -10.72 11.16 16.88
CA TRP A 112 -10.57 9.92 17.65
C TRP A 112 -9.91 10.16 19.01
N ALA A 113 -8.88 11.01 19.07
CA ALA A 113 -8.23 11.36 20.33
C ALA A 113 -9.18 12.09 21.30
N GLU A 114 -9.96 13.05 20.80
CA GLU A 114 -10.97 13.76 21.59
C GLU A 114 -12.05 12.81 22.15
N ASP A 115 -12.49 11.83 21.36
CA ASP A 115 -13.48 10.85 21.80
C ASP A 115 -12.92 9.88 22.86
N GLN A 116 -11.63 9.52 22.78
CA GLN A 116 -10.98 8.76 23.84
C GLN A 116 -10.89 9.52 25.17
N GLU A 117 -10.60 10.83 25.14
CA GLU A 117 -10.59 11.65 26.37
C GLU A 117 -11.99 11.80 26.98
N LYS A 118 -13.03 11.99 26.14
CA LYS A 118 -14.42 12.02 26.61
C LYS A 118 -14.83 10.69 27.24
N ALA A 119 -14.46 9.57 26.62
CA ALA A 119 -14.76 8.23 27.15
C ALA A 119 -14.15 8.02 28.55
N LYS A 120 -12.88 8.37 28.73
CA LYS A 120 -12.20 8.31 30.04
C LYS A 120 -12.92 9.16 31.09
N THR A 121 -13.30 10.39 30.73
CA THR A 121 -14.01 11.30 31.64
C THR A 121 -15.39 10.75 32.06
N VAL A 122 -16.09 10.07 31.15
CA VAL A 122 -17.38 9.42 31.46
C VAL A 122 -17.17 8.21 32.36
N GLU A 123 -16.12 7.42 32.12
CA GLU A 123 -15.77 6.25 32.92
C GLU A 123 -15.40 6.65 34.36
N GLU A 124 -14.56 7.68 34.54
CA GLU A 124 -14.21 8.24 35.87
C GLU A 124 -15.46 8.71 36.63
N LYS A 125 -16.35 9.48 35.97
CA LYS A 125 -17.62 9.93 36.58
C LYS A 125 -18.55 8.78 36.93
N ASN A 126 -18.56 7.71 36.13
CA ASN A 126 -19.38 6.54 36.41
C ASN A 126 -18.82 5.75 37.60
N GLN A 127 -17.49 5.64 37.70
CA GLN A 127 -16.81 5.01 38.83
C GLN A 127 -17.05 5.75 40.14
N GLU A 128 -17.00 7.10 40.11
CA GLU A 128 -17.35 7.94 41.27
C GLU A 128 -18.80 7.70 41.72
N LYS A 129 -19.77 7.68 40.79
CA LYS A 129 -21.18 7.36 41.12
C LYS A 129 -21.38 5.96 41.68
N ILE A 130 -20.68 4.95 41.16
CA ILE A 130 -20.76 3.58 41.68
C ILE A 130 -20.26 3.54 43.13
N SER A 131 -19.16 4.24 43.44
CA SER A 131 -18.63 4.29 44.81
C SER A 131 -19.62 4.94 45.79
N GLU A 132 -20.32 5.99 45.36
CA GLU A 132 -21.34 6.68 46.17
C GLU A 132 -22.57 5.80 46.45
N VAL A 133 -23.04 5.05 45.46
CA VAL A 133 -24.25 4.21 45.58
C VAL A 133 -24.02 2.98 46.44
N TYR A 134 -22.88 2.29 46.28
CA TYR A 134 -22.67 1.00 46.93
C TYR A 134 -21.91 1.09 48.26
N GLY A 135 -21.32 2.23 48.60
CA GLY A 135 -20.52 2.38 49.83
C GLY A 135 -19.35 1.39 49.92
N ILE A 136 -18.96 0.79 48.78
CA ILE A 136 -17.85 -0.14 48.70
C ILE A 136 -16.60 0.74 48.56
N PRO A 137 -15.66 0.70 49.52
CA PRO A 137 -14.40 1.43 49.39
C PRO A 137 -13.66 0.99 48.13
N LEU A 138 -13.17 1.96 47.36
CA LEU A 138 -12.30 1.72 46.20
C LEU A 138 -11.15 0.78 46.63
N PRO A 139 -10.83 -0.26 45.83
CA PRO A 139 -9.81 -1.26 46.18
C PRO A 139 -8.40 -0.70 45.95
N ASP A 140 -8.03 0.36 46.66
CA ASP A 140 -6.65 0.85 46.68
C ASP A 140 -5.76 -0.02 47.59
N GLU A 141 -6.31 -1.00 48.33
CA GLU A 141 -5.54 -1.90 49.21
C GLU A 141 -6.02 -3.37 49.15
N LEU A 142 -6.38 -3.89 47.99
CA LEU A 142 -6.42 -5.36 47.85
C LEU A 142 -4.97 -5.87 47.82
N SER A 143 -4.53 -6.43 48.94
CA SER A 143 -3.21 -7.06 49.06
C SER A 143 -3.00 -8.02 47.89
N GLU A 144 -1.80 -8.05 47.30
CA GLU A 144 -1.45 -8.86 46.11
C GLU A 144 -1.87 -10.35 46.23
N LYS A 145 -2.08 -10.85 47.46
CA LYS A 145 -2.53 -12.21 47.72
C LYS A 145 -3.99 -12.48 47.33
N ASP A 146 -4.88 -11.48 47.36
CA ASP A 146 -6.30 -11.66 47.07
C ASP A 146 -6.61 -11.53 45.56
N ALA A 147 -5.79 -10.78 44.82
CA ALA A 147 -5.88 -10.67 43.36
C ALA A 147 -5.62 -12.02 42.64
N ALA A 148 -4.74 -12.86 43.21
CA ALA A 148 -4.43 -14.17 42.65
C ALA A 148 -5.60 -15.18 42.76
N LEU A 149 -6.44 -15.07 43.80
CA LEU A 149 -7.58 -15.98 44.01
C LEU A 149 -8.74 -15.69 43.03
N LEU A 150 -8.96 -14.41 42.71
CA LEU A 150 -9.98 -13.98 41.74
C LEU A 150 -9.54 -14.21 40.28
N ALA A 151 -8.25 -14.08 39.97
CA ALA A 151 -7.73 -14.39 38.63
C ALA A 151 -7.92 -15.88 38.26
N GLY A 152 -7.95 -16.79 39.23
CA GLY A 152 -8.22 -18.22 39.01
C GLY A 152 -9.67 -18.53 38.60
N GLN A 153 -10.65 -17.71 39.00
CA GLN A 153 -12.06 -17.90 38.62
C GLN A 153 -12.42 -17.29 37.25
N ALA A 154 -11.66 -16.31 36.77
CA ALA A 154 -11.89 -15.67 35.47
C ALA A 154 -11.52 -16.57 34.27
N ILE A 155 -10.67 -17.58 34.46
CA ILE A 155 -10.27 -18.51 33.39
C ILE A 155 -11.47 -19.37 32.93
N HIS A 156 -12.42 -19.65 33.83
CA HIS A 156 -13.56 -20.51 33.55
C HIS A 156 -14.71 -19.81 32.78
N THR A 157 -14.73 -18.48 32.73
CA THR A 157 -15.76 -17.71 31.99
C THR A 157 -15.33 -17.36 30.56
N THR A 158 -14.02 -17.27 30.28
CA THR A 158 -13.50 -17.08 28.90
C THR A 158 -13.71 -18.28 27.97
N GLU A 159 -13.74 -19.50 28.50
CA GLU A 159 -14.03 -20.71 27.69
C GLU A 159 -15.51 -20.77 27.25
N VAL A 160 -16.42 -20.15 28.01
CA VAL A 160 -17.84 -20.11 27.66
C VAL A 160 -18.11 -19.08 26.56
N LEU A 161 -17.33 -18.00 26.49
CA LEU A 161 -17.48 -16.97 25.44
C LEU A 161 -16.87 -17.38 24.09
N THR A 162 -15.79 -18.17 24.08
CA THR A 162 -15.23 -18.72 22.82
C THR A 162 -16.08 -19.83 22.21
N ALA A 163 -16.98 -20.46 22.97
CA ALA A 163 -17.90 -21.48 22.45
C ALA A 163 -19.04 -20.92 21.56
N LEU A 164 -19.32 -19.61 21.61
CA LEU A 164 -20.38 -18.95 20.82
C LEU A 164 -19.92 -18.37 19.47
N GLN A 165 -18.61 -18.39 19.17
CA GLN A 165 -18.07 -17.97 17.86
C GLN A 165 -18.03 -19.11 16.81
N LYS A 166 -19.02 -20.02 16.86
CA LYS A 166 -19.18 -21.14 15.93
C LYS A 166 -20.20 -20.89 14.82
N ASP A 167 -20.47 -19.62 14.49
CA ASP A 167 -21.17 -19.29 13.24
C ASP A 167 -20.16 -19.18 12.10
N GLY A 168 -19.95 -20.33 11.46
CA GLY A 168 -18.96 -20.57 10.41
C GLY A 168 -19.22 -19.79 9.12
N ALA A 169 -18.73 -18.56 9.05
CA ALA A 169 -18.40 -17.91 7.78
C ALA A 169 -17.10 -18.52 7.23
N THR A 170 -17.24 -19.53 6.37
CA THR A 170 -16.11 -20.11 5.65
C THR A 170 -15.52 -19.05 4.71
N PHE A 171 -14.35 -18.51 5.06
CA PHE A 171 -13.58 -17.63 4.18
C PHE A 171 -13.23 -18.40 2.90
N LYS A 172 -13.93 -18.09 1.80
CA LYS A 172 -13.58 -18.58 0.47
C LYS A 172 -12.48 -17.66 -0.06
N PRO A 173 -11.22 -18.13 -0.19
CA PRO A 173 -10.18 -17.30 -0.77
C PRO A 173 -10.58 -16.91 -2.20
N GLU A 174 -10.39 -15.64 -2.55
CA GLU A 174 -10.67 -15.14 -3.90
C GLU A 174 -9.83 -15.90 -4.92
N THR A 175 -10.49 -16.48 -5.92
CA THR A 175 -9.82 -17.23 -6.98
C THR A 175 -8.94 -16.27 -7.80
N PRO A 176 -7.64 -16.53 -7.99
CA PRO A 176 -6.76 -15.63 -8.71
C PRO A 176 -7.18 -15.44 -10.17
N MET A 177 -7.22 -14.18 -10.63
CA MET A 177 -7.53 -13.81 -12.02
C MET A 177 -6.37 -14.14 -12.97
N LEU A 178 -6.69 -14.70 -14.14
CA LEU A 178 -5.76 -15.08 -15.19
C LEU A 178 -5.82 -14.10 -16.36
N TYR A 179 -4.68 -13.69 -16.93
CA TYR A 179 -4.64 -12.67 -17.99
C TYR A 179 -4.10 -13.22 -19.32
N CYS A 180 -4.71 -12.80 -20.43
CA CYS A 180 -4.19 -13.04 -21.78
C CYS A 180 -3.22 -11.92 -22.20
N VAL A 181 -2.32 -12.21 -23.15
CA VAL A 181 -1.37 -11.24 -23.74
C VAL A 181 -2.07 -10.03 -24.42
N CYS A 182 -3.36 -10.12 -24.68
CA CYS A 182 -4.16 -8.99 -25.17
C CYS A 182 -4.67 -8.05 -24.06
N GLY A 183 -4.46 -8.38 -22.78
CA GLY A 183 -4.89 -7.60 -21.62
C GLY A 183 -6.21 -8.04 -20.98
N ASN A 184 -6.96 -8.98 -21.56
CA ASN A 184 -8.22 -9.46 -20.99
C ASN A 184 -8.01 -10.43 -19.82
N GLY A 185 -8.77 -10.26 -18.73
CA GLY A 185 -8.76 -11.10 -17.52
C GLY A 185 -9.88 -12.16 -17.49
N TYR A 186 -9.62 -13.29 -16.83
CA TYR A 186 -10.52 -14.46 -16.75
C TYR A 186 -10.45 -15.13 -15.38
N GLN A 187 -11.60 -15.57 -14.85
CA GLN A 187 -11.69 -16.32 -13.59
C GLN A 187 -11.38 -17.82 -13.74
N HIS A 188 -11.47 -18.38 -14.95
CA HIS A 188 -11.30 -19.81 -15.20
C HIS A 188 -10.30 -20.07 -16.34
N GLN A 189 -9.47 -21.11 -16.17
CA GLN A 189 -8.47 -21.54 -17.16
C GLN A 189 -9.12 -21.91 -18.51
N SER A 190 -10.32 -22.50 -18.50
CA SER A 190 -11.05 -22.87 -19.71
C SER A 190 -11.45 -21.65 -20.55
N SER A 191 -11.85 -20.55 -19.91
CA SER A 191 -12.18 -19.29 -20.56
C SER A 191 -10.94 -18.64 -21.18
N LEU A 192 -9.81 -18.63 -20.46
CA LEU A 192 -8.53 -18.15 -20.99
C LEU A 192 -8.10 -18.95 -22.22
N SER A 193 -8.12 -20.28 -22.17
CA SER A 193 -7.71 -21.15 -23.28
C SER A 193 -8.57 -20.93 -24.53
N ARG A 194 -9.90 -20.82 -24.36
CA ARG A 194 -10.83 -20.55 -25.47
C ARG A 194 -10.56 -19.18 -26.11
N HIS A 195 -10.26 -18.18 -25.28
CA HIS A 195 -9.91 -16.85 -25.77
C HIS A 195 -8.56 -16.85 -26.50
N GLN A 196 -7.52 -17.47 -25.95
CA GLN A 196 -6.19 -17.52 -26.56
C GLN A 196 -6.23 -18.11 -27.99
N ALA A 197 -7.05 -19.14 -28.22
CA ALA A 197 -7.25 -19.73 -29.54
C ALA A 197 -7.87 -18.73 -30.54
N LYS A 198 -8.84 -17.91 -30.11
CA LYS A 198 -9.45 -16.87 -30.95
C LYS A 198 -8.52 -15.67 -31.15
N CYS A 199 -7.85 -15.22 -30.09
CA CYS A 199 -6.94 -14.08 -30.09
C CYS A 199 -5.77 -14.28 -31.06
N ARG A 200 -5.17 -15.49 -31.10
CA ARG A 200 -4.11 -15.82 -32.06
C ARG A 200 -4.58 -15.72 -33.52
N LYS A 201 -5.83 -16.11 -33.82
CA LYS A 201 -6.39 -16.01 -35.19
C LYS A 201 -6.64 -14.55 -35.59
N ALA A 202 -7.13 -13.72 -34.67
CA ALA A 202 -7.36 -12.29 -34.94
C ALA A 202 -6.05 -11.55 -35.26
N LYS A 203 -4.97 -11.82 -34.50
CA LYS A 203 -3.64 -11.21 -34.75
C LYS A 203 -3.04 -11.56 -36.11
N ARG A 204 -3.44 -12.68 -36.74
CA ARG A 204 -2.94 -13.09 -38.07
C ARG A 204 -3.66 -12.42 -39.23
N LYS A 205 -4.86 -11.88 -39.02
CA LYS A 205 -5.67 -11.25 -40.09
C LYS A 205 -5.52 -9.73 -40.19
N GLY A 206 -4.92 -9.09 -39.19
CA GLY A 206 -4.70 -7.65 -39.13
C GLY A 206 -3.27 -7.23 -39.44
N LYS A 207 -2.54 -8.02 -40.23
CA LYS A 207 -1.17 -7.75 -40.68
C LYS A 207 -1.10 -7.76 -42.19
#